data_AF-A0A2G9U5W0-F1
#
_entry.id   AF-A0A2G9U5W0-F1
#
_cell.length_a   1.000
_cell.length_b   1.000
_cell.length_c   1.000
_cell.angle_alpha   90.00
_cell.angle_beta   90.00
_cell.angle_gamma   90.00
#
_symmetry.space_group_name_H-M   'P 1'
#
loop_
_entity.id
_entity.type
_entity.pdbx_description
1 polymer ?
#
loop_
_entity_poly.entity_id
_entity_poly.type
_entity_poly.pdbx_seq_one_letter_code
_entity_poly.pdbx_strand_id
1 'polypeptide(L)'
;NCPVKSFGGRKAVPPIGCRKYRQTANQETSLVRECAYLGEDVENKSSKGSSGVSRTMTQCSDRPACNPAAPLGAGLSLLVIALFRLIA
;
A
#
# COMPACT_ATOMS: atom_id res chain seq x y z
N ASN A 1 4.51 4.55 -12.45
CA ASN A 1 5.96 4.82 -12.32
C ASN A 1 6.14 6.02 -11.41
N CYS A 2 7.10 6.01 -10.48
CA CYS A 2 7.29 7.09 -9.50
C CYS A 2 8.17 8.20 -10.08
N PRO A 3 7.72 9.48 -10.15
CA PRO A 3 8.52 10.55 -10.73
C PRO A 3 9.68 10.94 -9.79
N VAL A 4 10.74 11.51 -10.32
CA VAL A 4 11.77 12.18 -9.50
C VAL A 4 11.18 13.45 -8.88
N LYS A 5 11.46 13.74 -7.61
CA LYS A 5 10.93 14.92 -6.91
C LYS A 5 12.05 15.81 -6.38
N SER A 6 11.76 17.11 -6.23
CA SER A 6 12.65 18.04 -5.53
C SER A 6 11.97 18.49 -4.24
N PHE A 7 12.73 18.51 -3.15
CA PHE A 7 12.30 18.98 -1.83
C PHE A 7 13.09 20.24 -1.47
N GLY A 8 12.59 21.06 -0.55
CA GLY A 8 13.31 22.24 -0.07
C GLY A 8 14.72 21.84 0.41
N GLY A 9 15.75 22.21 -0.36
CA GLY A 9 17.16 21.89 -0.08
C GLY A 9 17.73 20.64 -0.79
N ARG A 10 16.93 19.81 -1.46
CA ARG A 10 17.41 18.63 -2.22
C ARG A 10 16.74 18.55 -3.58
N LYS A 11 17.51 18.73 -4.64
CA LYS A 11 17.03 18.64 -6.03
C LYS A 11 17.12 17.20 -6.54
N ALA A 12 16.20 16.82 -7.43
CA ALA A 12 16.24 15.57 -8.19
C ALA A 12 16.40 14.28 -7.34
N VAL A 13 15.59 14.16 -6.29
CA VAL A 13 15.58 12.97 -5.40
C VAL A 13 14.82 11.82 -6.08
N PRO A 14 15.49 10.70 -6.40
CA PRO A 14 14.82 9.53 -6.95
C PRO A 14 13.99 8.82 -5.87
N PRO A 15 12.93 8.08 -6.27
CA PRO A 15 12.23 7.22 -5.34
C PRO A 15 13.14 6.10 -4.86
N ILE A 16 13.23 5.92 -3.55
CA ILE A 16 14.00 4.85 -2.91
C ILE A 16 13.15 3.58 -2.72
N GLY A 17 11.82 3.69 -2.81
CA GLY A 17 10.94 2.57 -2.53
C GLY A 17 9.46 2.91 -2.56
N CYS A 18 8.68 2.16 -1.79
CA CYS A 18 7.24 2.32 -1.67
C CYS A 18 6.83 2.56 -0.20
N ARG A 19 5.77 3.34 0.00
CA ARG A 19 5.20 3.61 1.33
C ARG A 19 3.68 3.45 1.31
N LYS A 20 3.16 2.86 2.38
CA LYS A 20 1.74 2.54 2.56
C LYS A 20 1.29 3.04 3.92
N TYR A 21 0.15 3.72 3.96
CA TYR A 21 -0.53 4.09 5.19
C TYR A 21 -1.90 3.42 5.24
N ARG A 22 -2.17 2.69 6.31
CA ARG A 22 -3.52 2.30 6.69
C ARG A 22 -3.95 3.21 7.83
N GLN A 23 -4.98 4.00 7.61
CA GLN A 23 -5.51 4.92 8.62
C GLN A 23 -6.93 4.49 8.95
N THR A 24 -7.24 4.40 10.22
CA THR A 24 -8.60 4.17 10.71
C THR A 24 -9.01 5.38 11.52
N ALA A 25 -10.14 5.99 11.18
CA ALA A 25 -10.74 7.09 11.91
C ALA A 25 -12.26 6.86 11.94
N ASN A 26 -12.89 6.97 13.11
CA ASN A 26 -14.34 6.80 13.26
C ASN A 26 -14.88 5.52 12.59
N GLN A 27 -14.19 4.39 12.79
CA GLN A 27 -14.48 3.07 12.18
C GLN A 27 -14.27 2.96 10.66
N GLU A 28 -14.00 4.06 9.96
CA GLU A 28 -13.65 4.03 8.55
C GLU A 28 -12.15 3.78 8.37
N THR A 29 -11.79 2.93 7.41
CA THR A 29 -10.39 2.64 7.11
C THR A 29 -10.03 3.09 5.69
N SER A 30 -9.02 3.93 5.59
CA SER A 30 -8.42 4.37 4.32
C SER A 30 -7.04 3.75 4.11
N LEU A 31 -6.71 3.50 2.84
CA LEU A 31 -5.43 2.93 2.44
C LEU A 31 -4.77 3.83 1.39
N VAL A 32 -3.70 4.50 1.78
CA VAL A 32 -2.93 5.39 0.91
C VAL A 32 -1.64 4.69 0.50
N ARG A 33 -1.34 4.66 -0.79
CA ARG A 33 -0.07 4.17 -1.34
C ARG A 33 0.66 5.29 -2.04
N GLU A 34 1.94 5.41 -1.79
CA GLU A 34 2.78 6.44 -2.39
C GLU A 34 4.22 5.96 -2.57
N CYS A 35 4.98 6.72 -3.37
CA CYS A 35 6.40 6.49 -3.56
C CYS A 35 7.18 6.98 -2.33
N ALA A 36 8.11 6.17 -1.83
CA ALA A 36 9.04 6.58 -0.79
C ALA A 36 10.25 7.26 -1.45
N TYR A 37 10.61 8.45 -0.98
CA TYR A 37 11.80 9.19 -1.43
C TYR A 37 12.86 9.34 -0.33
N LEU A 38 12.45 9.15 0.93
CA LEU A 38 13.23 9.36 2.15
C LEU A 38 12.72 8.41 3.23
N GLY A 39 13.49 8.22 4.30
CA GLY A 39 13.15 7.36 5.44
C GLY A 39 13.74 5.96 5.32
N GLU A 40 13.44 5.14 6.33
CA GLU A 40 13.96 3.77 6.46
C GLU A 40 12.87 2.74 6.21
N ASP A 41 13.31 1.51 5.94
CA ASP A 41 12.42 0.38 5.81
C ASP A 41 11.83 0.02 7.18
N VAL A 42 10.51 -0.11 7.20
CA VAL A 42 9.78 -0.40 8.43
C VAL A 42 8.46 -1.06 8.12
N GLU A 43 8.07 -1.97 9.01
CA GLU A 43 6.83 -2.71 8.90
C GLU A 43 5.85 -2.35 10.01
N ASN A 44 4.61 -2.02 9.61
CA ASN A 44 3.47 -1.80 10.51
C ASN A 44 3.75 -0.82 11.68
N LYS A 45 4.60 0.18 11.46
CA LYS A 45 4.88 1.23 12.46
C LYS A 45 3.58 1.93 12.80
N SER A 46 3.11 1.72 14.02
CA SER A 46 1.83 2.27 14.48
C SER A 46 2.01 3.66 15.07
N SER A 47 1.02 4.51 14.84
CA SER A 47 0.86 5.81 15.45
C SER A 47 -0.62 5.93 15.83
N LYS A 48 -0.90 5.95 17.14
CA LYS A 48 -2.24 6.12 17.67
C LYS A 48 -2.47 7.60 17.95
N GLY A 49 -3.62 8.12 17.53
CA GLY A 49 -4.03 9.49 17.80
C GLY A 49 -5.06 9.53 18.94
N SER A 50 -6.07 10.38 18.78
CA SER A 50 -7.26 10.41 19.63
C SER A 50 -8.03 9.07 19.62
N SER A 51 -8.99 8.93 20.52
CA SER A 51 -9.85 7.73 20.59
C SER A 51 -10.46 7.41 19.22
N GLY A 52 -10.29 6.17 18.75
CA GLY A 52 -10.78 5.73 17.45
C GLY A 52 -9.93 6.12 16.24
N VAL A 53 -8.79 6.80 16.43
CA VAL A 53 -7.83 7.15 15.37
C VAL A 53 -6.56 6.33 15.49
N SER A 54 -6.25 5.54 14.47
CA SER A 54 -4.98 4.82 14.36
C SER A 54 -4.43 4.88 12.96
N ARG A 55 -3.10 4.93 12.84
CA ARG A 55 -2.39 4.87 11.57
C ARG A 55 -1.29 3.84 11.68
N THR A 56 -1.18 2.96 10.69
CA THR A 56 0.00 2.11 10.51
C THR A 56 0.70 2.47 9.21
N MET A 57 2.02 2.52 9.26
CA MET A 57 2.87 2.78 8.11
C MET A 57 3.77 1.57 7.83
N THR A 58 3.86 1.21 6.54
CA THR A 58 4.90 0.32 6.02
C THR A 58 5.69 1.07 4.96
N GLN A 59 7.01 0.98 5.00
CA GLN A 59 7.91 1.45 3.95
C GLN A 59 8.92 0.34 3.61
N CYS A 60 9.22 0.17 2.34
CA CYS A 60 10.22 -0.78 1.86
C CYS A 60 10.97 -0.22 0.64
N SER A 61 12.25 -0.52 0.58
CA SER A 61 13.16 -0.12 -0.50
C SER A 61 13.36 -1.24 -1.53
N ASP A 62 13.11 -2.49 -1.13
CA ASP A 62 13.29 -3.67 -1.99
C ASP A 62 12.30 -3.77 -3.16
N ARG A 63 12.80 -4.36 -4.26
CA ARG A 63 12.01 -4.76 -5.43
C ARG A 63 11.98 -6.28 -5.57
N PRO A 64 10.81 -6.90 -5.86
CA PRO A 64 9.54 -6.27 -6.27
C PRO A 64 8.84 -5.55 -5.11
N ALA A 65 8.06 -4.52 -5.44
CA ALA A 65 7.43 -3.63 -4.47
C ALA A 65 6.71 -4.44 -3.37
N CYS A 66 7.15 -4.34 -2.11
CA CYS A 66 6.60 -5.11 -0.99
C CYS A 66 5.13 -4.79 -0.67
N ASN A 67 4.52 -3.83 -1.38
CA ASN A 67 3.17 -3.33 -1.16
C ASN A 67 2.25 -3.56 -2.38
N PRO A 68 2.23 -4.75 -3.02
CA PRO A 68 1.38 -4.96 -4.18
C PRO A 68 -0.10 -4.75 -3.81
N ALA A 69 -0.89 -4.32 -4.79
CA ALA A 69 -2.35 -4.38 -4.64
C ALA A 69 -2.76 -5.85 -4.47
N ALA A 70 -3.71 -6.12 -3.57
CA ALA A 70 -4.30 -7.45 -3.52
C ALA A 70 -4.95 -7.74 -4.89
N PRO A 71 -4.67 -8.90 -5.52
CA PRO A 71 -5.26 -9.21 -6.81
C PRO A 71 -6.78 -9.35 -6.67
N LEU A 72 -7.53 -8.58 -7.46
CA LEU A 72 -9.00 -8.65 -7.55
C LEU A 72 -9.51 -9.97 -8.16
N GLY A 73 -8.62 -10.83 -8.68
CA GLY A 73 -8.97 -11.97 -9.52
C GLY A 73 -9.20 -13.32 -8.83
N ALA A 74 -8.99 -13.45 -7.52
CA ALA A 74 -9.08 -14.77 -6.86
C ALA A 74 -10.52 -15.32 -6.76
N GLY A 75 -11.54 -14.45 -6.78
CA GLY A 75 -12.95 -14.87 -6.64
C GLY A 75 -13.63 -15.27 -7.95
N LEU A 76 -13.22 -14.71 -9.09
CA LEU A 76 -13.88 -14.95 -10.38
C LEU A 76 -13.55 -16.32 -10.97
N SER A 77 -12.35 -16.85 -10.72
CA SER A 77 -11.92 -18.16 -11.22
C SER A 77 -12.76 -19.30 -10.66
N LEU A 78 -13.22 -19.19 -9.40
CA LEU A 78 -14.08 -20.22 -8.77
C LEU A 78 -15.50 -20.21 -9.35
N LEU A 79 -16.04 -19.04 -9.69
CA LEU A 79 -17.36 -18.90 -10.32
C LEU A 79 -17.40 -19.50 -11.72
N VAL A 80 -16.35 -19.30 -12.52
CA VAL A 80 -16.27 -19.87 -13.87
C VAL A 80 -16.20 -21.40 -13.82
N ILE A 81 -15.40 -21.98 -12.92
CA ILE A 81 -15.31 -23.44 -12.77
C ILE A 81 -16.65 -24.03 -12.29
N ALA A 82 -17.33 -23.38 -11.36
CA ALA A 82 -18.64 -23.81 -10.88
C ALA A 82 -19.71 -23.75 -11.99
N LEU A 83 -19.70 -22.69 -12.80
CA LEU A 83 -20.63 -22.55 -13.94
C LEU A 83 -20.35 -23.58 -15.04
N PHE A 84 -19.08 -23.87 -15.35
CA PHE A 84 -18.73 -24.92 -16.30
C PHE A 84 -19.20 -26.31 -15.84
N ARG A 85 -19.22 -26.59 -14.53
CA ARG A 85 -19.73 -27.86 -13.97
C ARG A 85 -21.26 -27.97 -13.93
N LEU A 86 -21.98 -26.85 -14.04
CA LEU A 86 -23.45 -26.82 -14.06
C LEU A 86 -24.02 -26.92 -15.48
N ILE A 87 -23.21 -26.64 -16.51
CA ILE A 87 -23.61 -26.64 -17.92
C ILE A 87 -23.17 -27.92 -18.65
N ALA A 88 -22.22 -28.68 -18.08
CA ALA A 88 -21.72 -29.96 -18.60
C ALA A 88 -22.40 -31.17 -17.94
#